data_AF-A2DUB1-F1
#
_entry.id   AF-A2DUB1-F1
#
_cell.length_a   1.000
_cell.length_b   1.000
_cell.length_c   1.000
_cell.angle_alpha   90.00
_cell.angle_beta   90.00
_cell.angle_gamma   90.00
#
_symmetry.space_group_name_H-M   'P 1'
#
loop_
_entity.id
_entity.type
_entity.pdbx_description
1 polymer ?
#
loop_
_entity_poly.entity_id
_entity_poly.type
_entity_poly.pdbx_seq_one_letter_code
_entity_poly.pdbx_strand_id
1 'polypeptide(L)'
;MSQTLSAEQKRYEQHGPLRTLMQLSVGPVIYMVGIGIHDAIDLLLISKAYTETEVTIVGFASTVRYLCMAANIYFTISCVARTSGLIGANEYDKAAQVIADLYRLVFLSMIIIPIICYFIASPLLKYMGCSADMAVDVNLKAAQFLPV
;
A
#
# COMPACT_ATOMS: atom_id res chain seq x y z
N MET A 1 -19.52 -2.62 -37.46
CA MET A 1 -19.10 -1.25 -37.11
C MET A 1 -17.70 -1.33 -36.53
N SER A 2 -16.69 -1.01 -37.34
CA SER A 2 -15.29 -0.94 -36.91
C SER A 2 -15.09 0.31 -36.06
N GLN A 3 -15.30 0.21 -34.74
CA GLN A 3 -14.85 1.25 -33.83
C GLN A 3 -13.34 1.36 -33.98
N THR A 4 -12.88 2.54 -34.37
CA THR A 4 -11.47 2.86 -34.55
C THR A 4 -10.76 2.61 -33.22
N LEU A 5 -9.93 1.56 -33.14
CA LEU A 5 -9.03 1.35 -32.00
C LEU A 5 -8.33 2.67 -31.70
N SER A 6 -8.40 3.11 -30.44
CA SER A 6 -7.65 4.27 -29.98
C SER A 6 -6.18 4.08 -30.36
N ALA A 7 -5.50 5.16 -30.78
CA ALA A 7 -4.10 5.11 -31.20
C ALA A 7 -3.20 4.45 -30.13
N GLU A 8 -3.58 4.54 -28.86
CA GLU A 8 -2.91 3.86 -27.75
C GLU A 8 -3.09 2.34 -27.75
N GLN A 9 -4.30 1.81 -28.00
CA GLN A 9 -4.51 0.36 -28.11
C GLN A 9 -3.68 -0.21 -29.26
N LYS A 10 -3.65 0.48 -30.40
CA LYS A 10 -2.78 0.10 -31.52
C LYS A 10 -1.29 0.09 -31.13
N ARG A 11 -0.85 0.98 -30.25
CA ARG A 11 0.54 1.02 -29.75
C ARG A 11 0.86 -0.17 -28.83
N TYR A 12 -0.10 -0.62 -28.02
CA TYR A 12 0.08 -1.76 -27.10
C TYR A 12 -0.10 -3.13 -27.77
N GLU A 13 -0.93 -3.21 -28.80
CA GLU A 13 -1.21 -4.44 -29.57
C GLU A 13 -0.22 -4.70 -30.71
N GLN A 14 0.70 -3.76 -30.97
CA GLN A 14 1.69 -3.85 -32.06
C GLN A 14 2.75 -4.94 -31.86
N HIS A 15 3.02 -5.36 -30.63
CA HIS A 15 4.07 -6.31 -30.28
C HIS A 15 3.49 -7.63 -29.75
N GLY A 16 4.25 -8.72 -29.86
CA GLY A 16 3.86 -10.01 -29.29
C GLY A 16 3.64 -9.94 -27.76
N PRO A 17 2.76 -10.79 -27.21
CA PRO A 17 2.25 -10.66 -25.83
C PRO A 17 3.35 -10.65 -24.77
N LEU A 18 4.42 -11.45 -24.94
CA LEU A 18 5.54 -11.49 -24.01
C LEU A 18 6.35 -10.18 -24.00
N ARG A 19 6.54 -9.55 -25.16
CA ARG A 19 7.32 -8.31 -25.27
C ARG A 19 6.56 -7.13 -24.66
N THR A 20 5.26 -7.05 -24.90
CA THR A 20 4.39 -6.03 -24.28
C THR A 20 4.35 -6.20 -22.77
N LEU A 21 4.23 -7.44 -22.27
CA LEU A 21 4.24 -7.72 -20.83
C LEU A 21 5.56 -7.29 -20.18
N MET A 22 6.70 -7.59 -20.82
CA MET A 22 8.02 -7.21 -20.32
C MET A 22 8.18 -5.68 -20.25
N GLN A 23 7.70 -4.95 -21.27
CA GLN A 23 7.72 -3.48 -21.27
C GLN A 23 6.84 -2.87 -20.18
N LEU A 24 5.63 -3.42 -19.95
CA LEU A 24 4.72 -2.95 -18.91
C LEU A 24 5.22 -3.28 -17.50
N SER A 25 6.00 -4.35 -17.35
CA SER A 25 6.52 -4.81 -16.05
C SER A 25 7.65 -3.95 -15.50
N VAL A 26 8.31 -3.11 -16.32
CA VAL A 26 9.42 -2.25 -15.87
C VAL A 26 9.00 -1.33 -14.74
N GLY A 27 7.80 -0.73 -14.82
CA GLY A 27 7.27 0.16 -13.78
C GLY A 27 7.11 -0.56 -12.43
N PRO A 28 6.31 -1.65 -12.36
CA PRO A 28 6.15 -2.44 -11.14
C PRO A 28 7.46 -2.98 -10.55
N VAL A 29 8.42 -3.40 -11.39
CA VAL A 29 9.71 -3.93 -10.93
C VAL A 29 10.53 -2.83 -10.24
N ILE A 30 10.63 -1.64 -10.84
CA ILE A 30 11.33 -0.51 -10.23
C ILE A 30 10.66 -0.11 -8.91
N TYR A 31 9.33 -0.11 -8.86
CA TYR A 31 8.58 0.22 -7.65
C TYR A 31 8.84 -0.78 -6.51
N MET A 32 8.80 -2.08 -6.80
CA MET A 32 9.05 -3.14 -5.81
C MET A 32 10.48 -3.10 -5.27
N VAL A 33 11.47 -2.86 -6.14
CA VAL A 33 12.87 -2.70 -5.72
C VAL A 33 13.04 -1.44 -4.86
N GLY A 34 12.38 -0.33 -5.23
CA GLY A 34 12.39 0.91 -4.48
C GLY A 34 11.85 0.75 -3.06
N ILE A 35 10.71 0.07 -2.90
CA ILE A 35 10.15 -0.25 -1.57
C ILE A 35 11.12 -1.11 -0.76
N GLY A 36 11.69 -2.16 -1.36
CA GLY A 36 12.62 -3.04 -0.65
C GLY A 36 13.87 -2.31 -0.15
N ILE A 37 14.43 -1.40 -0.95
CA ILE A 37 15.57 -0.57 -0.54
C ILE A 37 15.17 0.39 0.58
N HIS A 38 14.00 1.03 0.47
CA HIS A 38 13.49 1.93 1.49
C HIS A 38 13.30 1.21 2.83
N ASP A 39 12.61 0.07 2.85
CA ASP A 39 12.37 -0.72 4.06
C ASP A 39 13.70 -1.21 4.68
N ALA A 40 14.68 -1.58 3.85
CA ALA A 40 16.01 -1.98 4.33
C ALA A 40 16.79 -0.83 4.97
N ILE A 41 16.77 0.35 4.36
CA ILE A 41 17.43 1.54 4.91
C ILE A 41 16.76 1.95 6.23
N ASP A 42 15.43 1.98 6.28
CA ASP A 42 14.67 2.32 7.48
C ASP A 42 15.02 1.38 8.64
N LEU A 43 15.04 0.06 8.39
CA LEU A 43 15.41 -0.92 9.40
C LEU A 43 16.87 -0.77 9.86
N LEU A 44 17.81 -0.49 8.94
CA LEU A 44 19.21 -0.25 9.27
C LEU A 44 19.42 1.00 10.12
N LEU A 45 18.70 2.08 9.81
CA LEU A 45 18.76 3.32 10.59
C LEU A 45 18.18 3.12 11.99
N ILE A 46 17.05 2.43 12.10
CA ILE A 46 16.42 2.10 13.37
C ILE A 46 17.34 1.20 14.21
N SER A 47 17.93 0.17 13.59
CA SER A 47 18.88 -0.73 14.25
C SER A 47 20.14 -0.01 14.76
N LYS A 48 20.56 1.08 14.12
CA LYS A 48 21.70 1.91 14.58
C LYS A 48 21.33 2.94 15.63
N ALA A 49 20.12 3.50 15.59
CA ALA A 49 19.69 4.58 16.47
C ALA A 49 19.15 4.08 17.82
N TYR A 50 18.67 2.83 17.86
CA TYR A 50 17.88 2.29 18.97
C TYR A 50 18.41 0.94 19.47
N THR A 51 18.03 0.57 20.69
CA THR A 51 18.46 -0.69 21.34
C THR A 51 17.63 -1.88 20.82
N GLU A 52 18.08 -3.12 21.00
CA GLU A 52 17.42 -4.35 20.50
C GLU A 52 15.91 -4.42 20.82
N THR A 53 15.50 -3.88 21.97
CA THR A 53 14.10 -3.86 22.40
C THR A 53 13.24 -2.94 21.53
N GLU A 54 13.74 -1.77 21.15
CA GLU A 54 13.04 -0.79 20.32
C GLU A 54 12.91 -1.28 18.87
N VAL A 55 13.92 -1.98 18.34
CA VAL A 55 13.87 -2.63 17.00
C VAL A 55 12.75 -3.69 16.95
N THR A 56 12.56 -4.42 18.04
CA THR A 56 11.51 -5.44 18.16
C THR A 56 10.10 -4.81 18.13
N ILE A 57 9.90 -3.67 18.80
CA ILE A 57 8.64 -2.92 18.75
C ILE A 57 8.32 -2.47 17.33
N VAL A 58 9.33 -2.01 16.58
CA VAL A 58 9.16 -1.60 15.18
C VAL A 58 8.71 -2.76 14.30
N GLY A 59 9.24 -3.97 14.53
CA GLY A 59 8.78 -5.19 13.84
C GLY A 59 7.31 -5.53 14.12
N PHE A 60 6.85 -5.33 15.35
CA PHE A 60 5.43 -5.49 15.68
C PHE A 60 4.56 -4.38 15.06
N ALA A 61 5.02 -3.14 15.10
CA ALA A 61 4.32 -2.00 14.50
C ALA A 61 4.18 -2.13 12.97
N SER A 62 5.19 -2.65 12.27
CA SER A 62 5.13 -2.88 10.83
C SER A 62 4.09 -3.96 10.47
N THR A 63 3.94 -4.98 11.31
CA THR A 63 2.90 -6.01 11.16
C THR A 63 1.49 -5.41 11.31
N VAL A 64 1.28 -4.53 12.31
CA VAL A 64 0.01 -3.79 12.47
C VAL A 64 -0.23 -2.88 11.27
N ARG A 65 0.79 -2.19 10.77
CA ARG A 65 0.69 -1.37 9.55
C ARG A 65 0.23 -2.20 8.37
N TYR A 66 0.78 -3.40 8.20
CA TYR A 66 0.41 -4.30 7.12
C TYR A 66 -1.05 -4.76 7.23
N LEU A 67 -1.53 -5.04 8.44
CA LEU A 67 -2.94 -5.35 8.69
C LEU A 67 -3.86 -4.20 8.28
N CYS A 68 -3.49 -2.96 8.60
CA CYS A 68 -4.25 -1.77 8.17
C CYS A 68 -4.18 -1.53 6.65
N MET A 69 -3.07 -1.90 6.01
CA MET A 69 -2.95 -1.84 4.55
C MET A 69 -3.76 -2.93 3.84
N ALA A 70 -4.06 -4.06 4.48
CA ALA A 70 -4.74 -5.20 3.85
C ALA A 70 -6.06 -4.81 3.15
N ALA A 71 -6.87 -3.96 3.78
CA ALA A 71 -8.11 -3.48 3.18
C ALA A 71 -7.88 -2.59 1.95
N ASN A 72 -6.84 -1.75 1.97
CA ASN A 72 -6.45 -0.92 0.83
C ASN A 72 -5.93 -1.78 -0.34
N ILE A 73 -5.15 -2.81 -0.02
CA ILE A 73 -4.66 -3.80 -0.99
C ILE A 73 -5.85 -4.52 -1.65
N TYR A 74 -6.87 -4.91 -0.87
CA TYR A 74 -8.09 -5.52 -1.38
C TYR A 74 -8.81 -4.64 -2.41
N PHE A 75 -9.05 -3.36 -2.10
CA PHE A 75 -9.70 -2.44 -3.04
C PHE A 75 -8.86 -2.23 -4.30
N THR A 76 -7.53 -2.16 -4.17
CA THR A 76 -6.60 -2.00 -5.29
C THR A 76 -6.68 -3.19 -6.24
N ILE A 77 -6.57 -4.41 -5.72
CA ILE A 77 -6.64 -5.64 -6.53
C ILE A 77 -8.02 -5.78 -7.19
N SER A 78 -9.09 -5.48 -6.44
CA SER A 78 -10.46 -5.54 -6.95
C SER A 78 -10.70 -4.55 -8.08
N CYS A 79 -10.17 -3.32 -7.96
CA CYS A 79 -10.24 -2.30 -8.99
C CYS A 79 -9.54 -2.75 -10.28
N VAL A 80 -8.30 -3.24 -10.15
CA VAL A 80 -7.52 -3.74 -11.30
C VAL A 80 -8.24 -4.90 -11.98
N ALA A 81 -8.66 -5.92 -11.22
CA ALA A 81 -9.32 -7.10 -11.77
C ALA A 81 -10.62 -6.76 -12.52
N ARG A 82 -11.48 -5.91 -11.94
CA ARG A 82 -12.76 -5.54 -12.54
C ARG A 82 -12.58 -4.65 -13.76
N THR A 83 -11.67 -3.69 -13.69
CA THR A 83 -11.39 -2.76 -14.78
C THR A 83 -10.76 -3.48 -15.97
N SER A 84 -9.76 -4.34 -15.73
CA SER A 84 -9.14 -5.15 -16.79
C SER A 84 -10.15 -6.08 -17.48
N GLY A 85 -11.09 -6.67 -16.72
CA GLY A 85 -12.16 -7.50 -17.29
C GLY A 85 -13.12 -6.73 -18.21
N LEU A 86 -13.54 -5.53 -17.81
CA LEU A 86 -14.44 -4.68 -18.61
C LEU A 86 -13.76 -4.09 -19.85
N ILE A 87 -12.48 -3.72 -19.73
CA ILE A 87 -11.65 -3.31 -20.87
C ILE A 87 -11.51 -4.47 -21.86
N GLY A 88 -11.27 -5.69 -21.39
CA GLY A 88 -11.22 -6.89 -22.23
C GLY A 88 -12.54 -7.19 -22.96
N ALA A 89 -13.68 -6.80 -22.38
CA ALA A 89 -15.01 -6.92 -22.98
C ALA A 89 -15.38 -5.75 -23.92
N ASN A 90 -14.47 -4.78 -24.15
CA ASN A 90 -14.71 -3.54 -24.89
C ASN A 90 -15.84 -2.64 -24.32
N GLU A 91 -16.16 -2.79 -23.03
CA GLU A 91 -17.18 -1.98 -22.33
C GLU A 91 -16.55 -0.79 -21.59
N TYR A 92 -15.91 0.12 -22.34
CA TYR A 92 -15.12 1.23 -21.76
C TYR A 92 -15.94 2.20 -20.90
N ASP A 93 -17.19 2.47 -21.26
CA ASP A 93 -18.06 3.38 -20.48
C ASP A 93 -18.37 2.82 -19.09
N LYS A 94 -18.64 1.51 -19.01
CA LYS A 94 -18.86 0.82 -17.73
C LYS A 94 -17.56 0.72 -16.94
N ALA A 95 -16.42 0.50 -17.59
CA ALA A 95 -15.12 0.52 -16.93
C ALA A 95 -14.86 1.88 -16.27
N ALA A 96 -15.12 2.99 -16.97
CA ALA A 96 -14.95 4.34 -16.44
C ALA A 96 -15.87 4.61 -15.23
N GLN A 97 -17.13 4.17 -15.29
CA GLN A 97 -18.07 4.29 -14.16
C GLN A 97 -17.60 3.49 -12.94
N VAL A 98 -17.17 2.24 -13.15
CA VAL A 98 -16.68 1.37 -12.07
C VAL A 98 -15.45 1.97 -11.40
N ILE A 99 -14.49 2.51 -12.16
CA ILE A 99 -13.32 3.19 -11.61
C ILE A 99 -13.76 4.40 -10.77
N ALA A 100 -14.66 5.24 -11.28
CA ALA A 100 -15.12 6.43 -10.57
C ALA A 100 -15.82 6.08 -9.24
N ASP A 101 -16.66 5.05 -9.24
CA ASP A 101 -17.37 4.60 -8.04
C ASP A 101 -16.41 3.95 -7.03
N LEU A 102 -15.45 3.15 -7.49
CA LEU A 102 -14.38 2.61 -6.64
C LEU A 102 -13.53 3.72 -6.02
N TYR A 103 -13.18 4.77 -6.76
CA TYR A 103 -12.43 5.90 -6.22
C TYR A 103 -13.21 6.63 -5.12
N ARG A 104 -14.52 6.83 -5.31
CA ARG A 104 -15.40 7.43 -4.28
C ARG A 104 -15.47 6.56 -3.03
N LEU A 105 -15.60 5.25 -3.19
CA LEU A 105 -15.60 4.28 -2.09
C LEU A 105 -14.25 4.23 -1.37
N VAL A 106 -13.15 4.25 -2.12
CA VAL A 106 -11.80 4.28 -1.55
C VAL A 106 -11.61 5.55 -0.72
N PHE A 107 -12.01 6.71 -1.23
CA PHE A 107 -11.92 7.96 -0.49
C PHE A 107 -12.69 7.93 0.84
N LEU A 108 -13.89 7.32 0.85
CA LEU A 108 -14.65 7.12 2.09
C LEU A 108 -13.94 6.13 3.03
N SER A 109 -13.42 5.03 2.48
CA SER A 109 -12.69 4.01 3.24
C SER A 109 -11.38 4.53 3.85
N MET A 110 -10.72 5.52 3.21
CA MET A 110 -9.53 6.17 3.74
C MET A 110 -9.77 6.92 5.04
N ILE A 111 -11.01 7.25 5.38
CA ILE A 111 -11.35 7.88 6.66
C ILE A 111 -11.77 6.80 7.68
N ILE A 112 -12.63 5.87 7.26
CA ILE A 112 -13.22 4.87 8.16
C ILE A 112 -12.17 3.87 8.66
N ILE A 113 -11.31 3.38 7.76
CA ILE A 113 -10.33 2.33 8.08
C ILE A 113 -9.26 2.80 9.08
N PRO A 114 -8.62 3.97 8.95
CA PRO A 114 -7.66 4.41 9.97
C PRO A 114 -8.30 4.68 11.32
N ILE A 115 -9.57 5.11 11.38
CA ILE A 115 -10.29 5.26 12.66
C ILE A 115 -10.43 3.90 13.34
N ILE A 116 -10.89 2.87 12.61
CA ILE A 116 -11.01 1.51 13.14
C ILE A 116 -9.64 0.96 13.54
N CYS A 117 -8.64 1.15 12.69
CA CYS A 117 -7.27 0.72 12.95
C CYS A 117 -6.65 1.40 14.17
N TYR A 118 -6.94 2.68 14.43
CA TYR A 118 -6.46 3.39 15.60
C TYR A 118 -6.96 2.74 16.90
N PHE A 119 -8.25 2.38 16.95
CA PHE A 119 -8.82 1.69 18.11
C PHE A 119 -8.29 0.27 18.29
N ILE A 120 -7.97 -0.43 17.19
CA ILE A 120 -7.49 -1.82 17.22
C ILE A 120 -5.98 -1.89 17.46
N ALA A 121 -5.20 -0.87 17.06
CA ALA A 121 -3.74 -0.87 17.19
C ALA A 121 -3.28 -0.96 18.65
N SER A 122 -3.92 -0.21 19.55
CA SER A 122 -3.58 -0.22 20.99
C SER A 122 -3.75 -1.59 21.65
N PRO A 123 -4.89 -2.29 21.54
CA PRO A 123 -5.03 -3.64 22.09
C PRO A 123 -4.16 -4.68 21.38
N LEU A 124 -3.91 -4.54 20.07
CA LEU A 124 -3.04 -5.47 19.35
C LEU A 124 -1.59 -5.38 19.83
N LEU A 125 -1.07 -4.17 20.03
CA LEU A 125 0.27 -3.95 20.54
C LEU A 125 0.43 -4.50 21.96
N LYS A 126 -0.60 -4.31 22.81
CA LYS A 126 -0.64 -4.89 24.17
C LYS A 126 -0.69 -6.42 24.14
N TYR A 127 -1.42 -7.00 23.18
CA TYR A 127 -1.52 -8.46 23.00
C TYR A 127 -0.22 -9.09 22.47
N MET A 128 0.54 -8.36 21.64
CA MET A 128 1.85 -8.79 21.13
C MET A 128 2.99 -8.69 22.16
N GLY A 129 2.68 -8.37 23.42
CA GLY A 129 3.67 -8.36 24.49
C GLY A 129 4.48 -7.06 24.60
N CYS A 130 4.08 -5.97 23.91
CA CYS A 130 4.59 -4.64 24.24
C CYS A 130 3.98 -4.22 25.59
N SER A 131 4.67 -4.54 26.69
CA SER A 131 4.31 -4.11 28.04
C SER A 131 4.28 -2.59 28.14
N ALA A 132 3.41 -2.07 29.02
CA ALA A 132 3.12 -0.65 29.21
C ALA A 132 4.35 0.23 29.52
N ASP A 133 5.48 -0.36 29.95
CA ASP A 133 6.74 0.37 30.19
C ASP A 133 7.38 0.90 28.90
N MET A 134 7.23 0.23 27.76
CA MET A 134 7.90 0.64 26.51
C MET A 134 7.18 1.77 25.75
N ALA A 135 5.90 1.98 26.06
CA ALA A 135 5.12 3.09 25.50
C ALA A 135 5.40 4.43 26.21
N VAL A 136 5.90 4.38 27.45
CA VAL A 136 6.24 5.56 28.27
C VAL A 136 7.63 6.10 27.88
N ASP A 137 8.60 5.23 27.62
CA ASP A 137 9.96 5.65 27.23
C ASP A 137 10.04 6.31 25.85
N VAL A 138 9.20 5.90 24.89
CA VAL A 138 9.13 6.55 23.56
C VAL A 138 8.55 7.96 23.67
N ASN A 139 7.55 8.17 24.53
CA ASN A 139 7.00 9.52 24.77
C ASN A 139 7.99 10.42 25.53
N LEU A 140 8.78 9.87 26.46
CA LEU A 140 9.81 10.63 27.19
C LEU A 140 10.99 11.03 26.27
N LYS A 141 11.46 10.11 25.42
CA LYS A 141 12.52 10.41 24.44
C LYS A 141 12.04 11.32 23.30
N ALA A 142 10.78 11.20 22.85
CA ALA A 142 10.20 12.13 21.88
C ALA A 142 10.05 13.55 22.45
N ALA A 143 9.72 13.68 23.75
CA ALA A 143 9.71 14.96 24.45
C ALA A 143 11.13 15.56 24.62
N GLN A 144 12.17 14.72 24.64
CA GLN A 144 13.57 15.16 24.70
C GLN A 144 14.11 15.63 23.32
N PHE A 145 13.45 15.26 22.22
CA PHE A 145 13.80 15.66 20.84
C PHE A 145 12.89 16.75 20.24
N LEU A 146 11.94 17.30 21.01
CA LEU A 146 11.27 18.57 20.71
C LEU A 146 12.00 19.69 21.47
N PRO A 147 13.09 20.27 20.92
CA PRO A 147 13.53 21.55 21.42
C PRO A 147 12.45 22.57 21.08
N VAL A 148 12.15 23.42 22.06
CA VAL A 148 11.59 24.75 21.85
C VAL A 148 12.29 25.45 20.67
#